data_AF-A0A819KTJ5-F1
#
_entry.id   AF-A0A819KTJ5-F1
#
_cell.length_a   1.000
_cell.length_b   1.000
_cell.length_c   1.000
_cell.angle_alpha   90.00
_cell.angle_beta   90.00
_cell.angle_gamma   90.00
#
_symmetry.space_group_name_H-M   'P 1'
#
loop_
_entity.id
_entity.type
_entity.pdbx_description
1 polymer ?
#
loop_
_entity_poly.entity_id
_entity_poly.type
_entity_poly.pdbx_seq_one_letter_code
_entity_poly.pdbx_strand_id
1 'polypeptide(L)'
;MMNDTRNDTLVNRITMNNESKPIVRRHRRRSIIHEFCLNTSTYALPGIARSETLRNRLFWSISFLLFTGIMIYFVIQSIIRYFDYPTTIDVSYDNDRQQYFPAFTFCNIAIFRFDRFIEPFLNYTNFLNLTDTNDTTTISPYQANLVESFMLHKINKDVSLEDYFFSIIINASFMLTQF
;
A
#
# COMPACT_ATOMS: atom_id res chain seq x y z
N MET A 1 -56.08 74.87 20.33
CA MET A 1 -54.68 74.54 19.97
C MET A 1 -54.09 73.71 21.11
N MET A 2 -54.24 72.38 21.10
CA MET A 2 -53.78 71.52 22.22
C MET A 2 -53.57 70.06 21.77
N ASN A 3 -52.93 69.82 20.62
CA ASN A 3 -52.73 68.46 20.07
C ASN A 3 -51.33 68.19 19.50
N ASP A 4 -50.39 69.14 19.62
CA ASP A 4 -49.09 69.08 18.93
C ASP A 4 -48.01 68.38 19.78
N THR A 5 -47.94 68.70 21.07
CA THR A 5 -46.90 68.21 21.99
C THR A 5 -46.92 66.69 22.28
N ARG A 6 -48.06 66.01 22.07
CA ARG A 6 -48.17 64.56 22.28
C ARG A 6 -47.61 63.76 21.09
N ASN A 7 -47.73 64.28 19.87
CA ASN A 7 -47.21 63.59 18.69
C ASN A 7 -45.68 63.72 18.61
N ASP A 8 -45.12 64.89 18.95
CA ASP A 8 -43.67 65.09 18.97
C ASP A 8 -42.95 64.21 19.99
N THR A 9 -43.56 64.00 21.15
CA THR A 9 -43.00 63.14 22.21
C THR A 9 -43.08 61.66 21.86
N LEU A 10 -44.09 61.23 21.10
CA LEU A 10 -44.19 59.85 20.61
C LEU A 10 -43.25 59.60 19.43
N VAL A 11 -43.14 60.52 18.47
CA VAL A 11 -42.22 60.43 17.34
C VAL A 11 -40.77 60.40 17.83
N ASN A 12 -40.39 61.25 18.79
CA ASN A 12 -39.05 61.23 19.40
C ASN A 12 -38.76 59.94 20.18
N ARG A 13 -39.78 59.33 20.80
CA ARG A 13 -39.63 58.06 21.51
C ARG A 13 -39.49 56.87 20.54
N ILE A 14 -40.10 56.94 19.36
CA ILE A 14 -40.01 55.92 18.31
C ILE A 14 -38.65 56.01 17.59
N THR A 15 -38.14 57.22 17.31
CA THR A 15 -36.83 57.42 16.67
C THR A 15 -35.68 56.97 17.59
N MET A 16 -35.71 57.33 18.88
CA MET A 16 -34.73 56.87 19.88
C MET A 16 -34.74 55.35 20.10
N ASN A 17 -35.91 54.70 19.98
CA ASN A 17 -36.03 53.24 20.11
C ASN A 17 -35.57 52.47 18.87
N ASN A 18 -35.56 53.09 17.69
CA ASN A 18 -35.10 52.42 16.46
C ASN A 18 -33.60 52.58 16.22
N GLU A 19 -32.98 53.68 16.66
CA GLU A 19 -31.53 53.86 16.62
C GLU A 19 -30.77 53.10 17.73
N SER A 20 -31.38 52.90 18.90
CA SER A 20 -30.78 52.16 20.02
C SER A 20 -30.72 50.64 19.80
N LYS A 21 -31.71 50.05 19.11
CA LYS A 21 -31.76 48.60 18.81
C LYS A 21 -30.53 48.06 18.06
N PRO A 22 -30.06 48.66 16.95
CA PRO A 22 -28.88 48.17 16.23
C PRO A 22 -27.57 48.38 17.02
N ILE A 23 -27.46 49.48 17.77
CA ILE A 23 -26.27 49.80 18.58
C ILE A 23 -26.13 48.80 19.75
N VAL A 24 -27.22 48.54 20.47
CA VAL A 24 -27.25 47.57 21.59
C VAL A 24 -26.96 46.14 21.10
N ARG A 25 -27.50 45.75 19.94
CA ARG A 25 -27.22 44.42 19.34
C ARG A 25 -25.74 44.28 18.93
N ARG A 26 -25.13 45.32 18.37
CA ARG A 26 -23.72 45.31 17.98
C ARG A 26 -22.80 45.24 19.20
N HIS A 27 -23.14 45.95 20.27
CA HIS A 27 -22.39 45.92 21.52
C HIS A 27 -22.45 44.54 22.18
N ARG A 28 -23.65 43.93 22.24
CA ARG A 28 -23.85 42.56 22.75
C ARG A 28 -23.06 41.51 21.97
N ARG A 29 -23.00 41.62 20.64
CA ARG A 29 -22.20 40.68 19.82
C ARG A 29 -20.71 40.80 20.09
N ARG A 30 -20.20 42.02 20.29
CA ARG A 30 -18.78 42.26 20.58
C ARG A 30 -18.39 41.74 21.96
N SER A 31 -19.24 41.90 22.97
CA SER A 31 -18.96 41.37 24.32
C SER A 31 -18.93 39.84 24.34
N ILE A 32 -19.86 39.18 23.63
CA ILE A 32 -19.88 37.71 23.54
C ILE A 32 -18.61 37.17 22.86
N ILE A 33 -18.21 37.77 21.74
CA ILE A 33 -16.98 37.36 21.03
C ILE A 33 -15.75 37.62 21.90
N HIS A 34 -15.73 38.72 22.64
CA HIS A 34 -14.63 39.06 23.54
C HIS A 34 -14.50 38.07 24.70
N GLU A 35 -15.61 37.74 25.37
CA GLU A 35 -15.64 36.74 26.44
C GLU A 35 -15.25 35.35 25.93
N PHE A 36 -15.72 34.97 24.73
CA PHE A 36 -15.33 33.72 24.10
C PHE A 36 -13.82 33.68 23.80
N CYS A 37 -13.24 34.77 23.28
CA CYS A 37 -11.82 34.85 23.02
C CYS A 37 -10.95 34.87 24.28
N LEU A 38 -11.50 35.28 25.44
CA LEU A 38 -10.81 35.23 26.73
C LEU A 38 -10.86 33.84 27.38
N ASN A 39 -11.93 33.08 27.13
CA ASN A 39 -12.15 31.76 27.73
C ASN A 39 -11.78 30.59 26.81
N THR A 40 -11.22 30.86 25.63
CA THR A 40 -10.82 29.83 24.69
C THR A 40 -9.47 29.21 25.08
N SER A 41 -9.32 27.92 24.79
CA SER A 41 -8.07 27.18 24.98
C SER A 41 -7.01 27.50 23.92
N THR A 42 -7.34 28.28 22.88
CA THR A 42 -6.38 28.69 21.86
C THR A 42 -5.48 29.81 22.38
N TYR A 43 -4.22 29.51 22.67
CA TYR A 43 -3.24 30.42 23.30
C TYR A 43 -3.12 31.83 22.68
N ALA A 44 -3.36 31.99 21.38
CA ALA A 44 -3.20 33.27 20.71
C ALA A 44 -4.43 34.21 20.81
N LEU A 45 -5.63 33.68 21.05
CA LEU A 45 -6.88 34.47 21.04
C LEU A 45 -7.01 35.40 22.27
N PRO A 46 -6.66 34.96 23.50
CA PRO A 46 -6.65 35.85 24.67
C PRO A 46 -5.67 37.03 24.52
N GLY A 47 -4.53 36.81 23.84
CA GLY A 47 -3.55 37.87 23.55
C GLY A 47 -4.08 38.97 22.63
N ILE A 48 -4.92 38.60 21.65
CA ILE A 48 -5.58 39.52 20.72
C ILE A 48 -6.74 40.27 21.41
N ALA A 49 -7.48 39.59 22.30
CA ALA A 49 -8.62 40.17 23.02
C ALA A 49 -8.19 41.11 24.16
N ARG A 50 -7.01 40.91 24.75
CA ARG A 50 -6.48 41.72 25.86
C ARG A 50 -5.59 42.88 25.40
N SER A 51 -5.09 42.89 24.16
CA SER A 51 -4.21 43.96 23.67
C SER A 51 -4.97 45.26 23.39
N GLU A 52 -4.59 46.34 24.06
CA GLU A 52 -5.20 47.67 23.86
C GLU A 52 -4.60 48.44 22.67
N THR A 53 -3.38 48.11 22.24
CA THR A 53 -2.69 48.78 21.14
C THR A 53 -2.78 47.99 19.83
N LEU A 54 -3.01 48.69 18.72
CA LEU A 54 -3.15 48.08 17.39
C LEU A 54 -1.91 47.29 16.96
N ARG A 55 -0.71 47.73 17.37
CA ARG A 55 0.56 47.06 17.05
C ARG A 55 0.67 45.69 17.72
N ASN A 56 0.30 45.58 19.00
CA ASN A 56 0.32 44.31 19.71
C ASN A 56 -0.74 43.35 19.16
N ARG A 57 -1.91 43.88 18.79
CA ARG A 57 -2.96 43.08 18.15
C ARG A 57 -2.52 42.49 16.81
N LEU A 58 -1.81 43.27 15.99
CA LEU A 58 -1.24 42.80 14.73
C LEU A 58 -0.17 41.73 14.96
N PHE A 59 0.74 41.94 15.92
CA PHE A 59 1.76 40.96 16.27
C PHE A 59 1.15 39.60 16.66
N TRP A 60 0.16 39.60 17.56
CA TRP A 60 -0.51 38.36 17.98
C TRP A 60 -1.30 37.69 16.83
N SER A 61 -1.91 38.49 15.95
CA SER A 61 -2.64 37.95 14.79
C SER A 61 -1.70 37.32 13.76
N ILE A 62 -0.56 37.95 13.48
CA ILE A 62 0.46 37.42 12.56
C ILE A 62 1.09 36.15 13.13
N SER A 63 1.42 36.17 14.43
CA SER A 63 1.96 35.00 15.12
C SER A 63 0.99 33.82 15.06
N PHE A 64 -0.30 34.05 15.33
CA PHE A 64 -1.35 33.02 15.20
C PHE A 64 -1.44 32.46 13.78
N LEU A 65 -1.45 33.32 12.76
CA LEU A 65 -1.51 32.91 11.37
C LEU A 65 -0.29 32.06 10.98
N LEU A 66 0.91 32.47 11.39
CA LEU A 66 2.15 31.78 11.10
C LEU A 66 2.15 30.38 11.75
N PHE A 67 1.84 30.28 13.03
CA PHE A 67 1.78 28.98 13.72
C PHE A 67 0.70 28.07 13.13
N THR A 68 -0.46 28.62 12.75
CA THR A 68 -1.52 27.86 12.09
C THR A 68 -1.06 27.33 10.73
N GLY A 69 -0.34 28.15 9.94
CA GLY A 69 0.22 27.74 8.66
C GLY A 69 1.25 26.61 8.80
N ILE A 70 2.16 26.73 9.77
CA ILE A 70 3.16 25.70 10.07
C ILE A 70 2.49 24.40 10.54
N MET A 71 1.47 24.50 11.40
CA MET A 71 0.70 23.34 11.85
C MET A 71 0.03 22.61 10.68
N ILE A 72 -0.65 23.34 9.79
CA ILE A 72 -1.29 22.74 8.60
C ILE A 72 -0.26 22.06 7.71
N TYR A 73 0.90 22.70 7.49
CA TYR A 73 1.98 22.11 6.70
C TYR A 73 2.46 20.78 7.30
N PHE A 74 2.70 20.72 8.61
CA PHE A 74 3.10 19.48 9.26
C PHE A 74 2.02 18.40 9.21
N VAL A 75 0.75 18.76 9.39
CA VAL A 75 -0.37 17.80 9.27
C VAL A 75 -0.42 17.20 7.86
N ILE A 76 -0.31 18.02 6.81
CA ILE A 76 -0.28 17.53 5.43
C ILE A 76 0.90 16.58 5.22
N GLN A 77 2.09 16.94 5.67
CA GLN A 77 3.28 16.09 5.55
C GLN A 77 3.13 14.76 6.30
N SER A 78 2.52 14.76 7.49
CA SER A 78 2.23 13.54 8.23
C SER A 78 1.20 12.66 7.51
N ILE A 79 0.17 13.25 6.91
CA ILE A 79 -0.82 12.51 6.12
C ILE A 79 -0.16 11.86 4.90
N ILE A 80 0.67 12.60 4.16
CA ILE A 80 1.40 12.07 3.02
C ILE A 80 2.28 10.89 3.44
N ARG A 81 3.07 11.04 4.52
CA ARG A 81 3.92 9.96 5.04
C ARG A 81 3.14 8.74 5.51
N TYR A 82 1.94 8.93 6.06
CA TYR A 82 1.08 7.83 6.46
C TYR A 82 0.59 7.03 5.23
N PHE A 83 0.21 7.72 4.16
CA PHE A 83 -0.24 7.09 2.92
C PHE A 83 0.89 6.58 2.01
N ASP A 84 2.14 6.94 2.29
CA ASP A 84 3.32 6.40 1.61
C ASP A 84 3.64 4.96 2.07
N TYR A 85 2.96 4.46 3.12
CA TYR A 85 3.12 3.13 3.71
C TYR A 85 4.59 2.67 3.84
N PRO A 86 5.49 3.48 4.42
CA PRO A 86 6.88 3.09 4.51
C PRO A 86 7.03 1.92 5.49
N THR A 87 7.59 0.81 5.02
CA THR A 87 7.91 -0.35 5.85
C THR A 87 9.36 -0.28 6.31
N THR A 88 9.60 -0.28 7.61
CA THR A 88 10.95 -0.45 8.18
C THR A 88 11.18 -1.94 8.43
N ILE A 89 12.24 -2.49 7.83
CA ILE A 89 12.67 -3.86 8.08
C ILE A 89 13.78 -3.80 9.13
N ASP A 90 13.55 -4.46 10.27
CA ASP A 90 14.58 -4.69 11.28
C ASP A 90 15.16 -6.09 11.08
N VAL A 91 16.49 -6.18 10.95
CA VAL A 91 17.20 -7.44 10.69
C VAL A 91 18.01 -7.76 11.93
N SER A 92 17.48 -8.65 12.77
CA SER A 92 18.20 -9.23 13.89
C SER A 92 18.82 -10.59 13.51
N TYR A 93 19.90 -10.95 14.18
CA TYR A 93 20.52 -12.27 14.05
C TYR A 93 20.43 -12.97 15.40
N ASP A 94 19.52 -13.93 15.49
CA ASP A 94 19.33 -14.75 16.67
C ASP A 94 19.91 -16.15 16.39
N ASN A 95 20.81 -16.60 17.27
CA ASN A 95 21.41 -17.93 17.21
C ASN A 95 20.52 -18.93 17.95
N ASP A 96 19.49 -19.43 17.28
CA ASP A 96 18.64 -20.48 17.84
C ASP A 96 19.37 -21.82 17.87
N ARG A 97 19.29 -22.52 19.02
CA ARG A 97 19.95 -23.82 19.22
C ARG A 97 19.30 -24.97 18.43
N GLN A 98 18.08 -24.78 17.95
CA GLN A 98 17.31 -25.78 17.21
C GLN A 98 16.80 -25.16 15.92
N GLN A 99 17.43 -25.53 14.80
CA GLN A 99 17.08 -25.02 13.48
C GLN A 99 16.61 -26.17 12.60
N TYR A 100 15.47 -25.98 11.92
CA TYR A 100 14.93 -27.02 11.04
C TYR A 100 15.88 -27.26 9.88
N PHE A 101 16.23 -28.53 9.65
CA PHE A 101 17.03 -28.90 8.51
C PHE A 101 16.22 -28.69 7.22
N PRO A 102 16.72 -27.93 6.24
CA PRO A 102 15.98 -27.64 5.03
C PRO A 102 15.84 -28.90 4.17
N ALA A 103 14.78 -28.94 3.36
CA ALA A 103 14.64 -29.98 2.35
C ALA A 103 15.67 -29.75 1.24
N PHE A 104 16.46 -30.79 0.95
CA PHE A 104 17.37 -30.81 -0.19
C PHE A 104 16.72 -31.60 -1.32
N THR A 105 16.66 -31.00 -2.50
CA THR A 105 16.22 -31.66 -3.73
C THR A 105 17.43 -31.90 -4.61
N PHE A 106 17.73 -33.18 -4.89
CA PHE A 106 18.76 -33.57 -5.83
C PHE A 106 18.14 -33.88 -7.19
N CYS A 107 18.64 -33.24 -8.25
CA CYS A 107 18.23 -33.49 -9.63
C CYS A 107 19.40 -34.09 -10.41
N ASN A 108 19.11 -35.11 -11.23
CA ASN A 108 20.08 -35.59 -12.23
C ASN A 108 20.13 -34.60 -13.40
N ILE A 109 21.32 -34.25 -13.87
CA ILE A 109 21.52 -33.38 -15.05
C ILE A 109 20.99 -34.08 -16.32
N ALA A 110 21.11 -35.41 -16.38
CA ALA A 110 20.50 -36.18 -17.44
C ALA A 110 18.98 -36.29 -17.18
N ILE A 111 18.20 -35.70 -18.08
CA ILE A 111 16.73 -35.75 -18.03
C ILE A 111 16.25 -37.15 -18.45
N PHE A 112 16.82 -37.70 -19.51
CA PHE A 112 16.39 -38.97 -20.11
C PHE A 112 17.25 -40.15 -19.67
N ARG A 113 16.59 -41.29 -19.40
CA ARG A 113 17.21 -42.60 -19.30
C ARG A 113 17.45 -43.15 -20.71
N PHE A 114 18.69 -43.00 -21.20
CA PHE A 114 19.02 -43.42 -22.57
C PHE A 114 18.75 -44.91 -22.81
N ASP A 115 18.97 -45.75 -21.80
CA ASP A 115 18.72 -47.19 -21.82
C ASP A 115 17.24 -47.56 -22.07
N ARG A 116 16.29 -46.76 -21.56
CA ARG A 116 14.86 -47.01 -21.75
C ARG A 116 14.25 -46.21 -22.89
N PHE A 117 14.84 -45.07 -23.22
CA PHE A 117 14.33 -44.16 -24.23
C PHE A 117 14.69 -44.59 -25.67
N ILE A 118 15.91 -45.11 -25.89
CA ILE A 118 16.46 -45.31 -27.24
C ILE A 118 15.67 -46.31 -28.09
N GLU A 119 15.37 -47.49 -27.55
CA GLU A 119 14.70 -48.56 -28.27
C GLU A 119 13.29 -48.17 -28.77
N PRO A 120 12.37 -47.65 -27.93
CA PRO A 120 11.05 -47.27 -28.39
C PRO A 120 11.07 -46.05 -29.32
N PHE A 121 12.04 -45.15 -29.15
CA PHE A 121 12.23 -44.01 -30.04
C PHE A 121 12.64 -44.47 -31.45
N LEU A 122 13.63 -45.36 -31.56
CA LEU A 122 14.08 -45.90 -32.86
C LEU A 122 13.02 -46.75 -33.54
N ASN A 123 12.24 -47.52 -32.77
CA ASN A 123 11.10 -48.26 -33.33
C ASN A 123 10.06 -47.31 -33.95
N TYR A 124 9.78 -46.18 -33.30
CA TYR A 124 8.87 -45.17 -33.83
C TYR A 124 9.40 -44.49 -35.10
N THR A 125 10.69 -44.13 -35.15
CA THR A 125 11.27 -43.50 -36.36
C THR A 125 11.33 -44.49 -37.53
N ASN A 126 11.66 -45.75 -37.26
CA ASN A 126 11.64 -46.83 -38.25
C ASN A 126 10.21 -47.12 -38.75
N PHE A 127 9.21 -47.12 -37.87
CA PHE A 127 7.81 -47.26 -38.26
C PHE A 127 7.35 -46.16 -39.21
N LEU A 128 7.83 -44.93 -39.02
CA LEU A 128 7.55 -43.80 -39.90
C LEU A 128 8.44 -43.76 -41.16
N ASN A 129 9.34 -44.73 -41.33
CA ASN A 129 10.30 -44.80 -42.43
C ASN A 129 11.15 -43.53 -42.56
N LEU A 130 11.45 -42.88 -41.43
CA LEU A 130 12.21 -41.63 -41.36
C LEU A 130 13.73 -41.86 -41.27
N THR A 131 14.15 -43.12 -41.15
CA THR A 131 15.53 -43.51 -40.86
C THR A 131 15.90 -44.79 -41.62
N ASP A 132 16.95 -44.72 -42.45
CA ASP A 132 17.51 -45.84 -43.22
C ASP A 132 18.81 -46.35 -42.57
N THR A 133 18.76 -46.56 -41.25
CA THR A 133 19.95 -46.92 -40.46
C THR A 133 19.66 -48.14 -39.61
N ASN A 134 20.38 -49.25 -39.89
CA ASN A 134 20.39 -50.47 -39.08
C ASN A 134 21.07 -50.29 -37.71
N ASP A 135 21.48 -49.06 -37.36
CA ASP A 135 22.10 -48.77 -36.07
C ASP A 135 21.02 -48.53 -35.02
N THR A 136 20.93 -49.45 -34.06
CA THR A 136 19.96 -49.42 -32.97
C THR A 136 20.49 -48.72 -31.71
N THR A 137 21.69 -48.13 -31.78
CA THR A 137 22.44 -47.71 -30.57
C THR A 137 22.72 -46.22 -30.51
N THR A 138 22.60 -45.49 -31.61
CA THR A 138 22.93 -44.06 -31.68
C THR A 138 21.76 -43.22 -32.21
N ILE A 139 21.61 -42.00 -31.66
CA ILE A 139 20.67 -41.00 -32.17
C ILE A 139 21.45 -40.01 -33.03
N SER A 140 21.11 -39.91 -34.31
CA SER A 140 21.61 -38.87 -35.21
C SER A 140 21.07 -37.48 -34.78
N PRO A 141 21.82 -36.38 -34.94
CA PRO A 141 21.33 -35.04 -34.63
C PRO A 141 20.05 -34.65 -35.40
N TYR A 142 19.80 -35.24 -36.57
CA TYR A 142 18.53 -35.05 -37.30
C TYR A 142 17.36 -35.75 -36.60
N GLN A 143 17.58 -36.94 -36.06
CA GLN A 143 16.58 -37.68 -35.29
C GLN A 143 16.26 -37.00 -33.96
N ALA A 144 17.22 -36.30 -33.34
CA ALA A 144 17.00 -35.56 -32.09
C ALA A 144 15.84 -34.53 -32.20
N ASN A 145 15.62 -33.96 -33.39
CA ASN A 145 14.51 -33.04 -33.64
C ASN A 145 13.13 -33.73 -33.68
N LEU A 146 13.08 -35.05 -33.80
CA LEU A 146 11.83 -35.85 -33.84
C LEU A 146 11.39 -36.30 -32.45
N VAL A 147 12.19 -36.08 -31.40
CA VAL A 147 11.87 -36.47 -30.03
C VAL A 147 10.53 -35.87 -29.58
N GLU A 148 10.25 -34.62 -29.91
CA GLU A 148 8.97 -33.97 -29.60
C GLU A 148 7.78 -34.73 -30.21
N SER A 149 7.89 -35.11 -31.49
CA SER A 149 6.82 -35.85 -32.18
C SER A 149 6.56 -37.23 -31.57
N PHE A 150 7.61 -37.91 -31.12
CA PHE A 150 7.52 -39.18 -30.40
C PHE A 150 6.84 -39.00 -29.04
N MET A 151 7.20 -37.96 -28.29
CA MET A 151 6.62 -37.68 -26.99
C MET A 151 5.14 -37.35 -27.10
N LEU A 152 4.75 -36.52 -28.06
CA LEU A 152 3.34 -36.22 -28.37
C LEU A 152 2.57 -37.48 -28.76
N HIS A 153 3.17 -38.37 -29.55
CA HIS A 153 2.56 -39.64 -29.90
C HIS A 153 2.29 -40.54 -28.68
N LYS A 154 3.20 -40.54 -27.70
CA LYS A 154 3.04 -41.31 -26.45
C LYS A 154 2.01 -40.68 -25.51
N ILE A 155 1.98 -39.35 -25.42
CA ILE A 155 0.97 -38.61 -24.63
C ILE A 155 -0.42 -38.86 -25.20
N ASN A 156 -0.60 -38.78 -26.51
CA ASN A 156 -1.89 -39.03 -27.17
C ASN A 156 -2.39 -40.48 -27.03
N LYS A 157 -1.52 -41.40 -26.59
CA LYS A 157 -1.87 -42.80 -26.31
C LYS A 157 -2.06 -43.08 -24.81
N ASP A 158 -2.06 -42.03 -23.97
CA ASP A 158 -2.15 -42.12 -22.51
C ASP A 158 -1.11 -43.08 -21.89
N VAL A 159 0.09 -43.12 -22.48
CA VAL A 159 1.20 -43.92 -21.96
C VAL A 159 2.03 -43.10 -20.98
N SER A 160 2.35 -43.67 -19.82
CA SER A 160 3.21 -43.05 -18.81
C SER A 160 4.62 -42.77 -19.36
N LEU A 161 5.07 -41.51 -19.27
CA LEU A 161 6.40 -41.09 -19.71
C LEU A 161 7.47 -41.24 -18.62
N GLU A 162 7.07 -41.49 -17.37
CA GLU A 162 7.97 -41.53 -16.20
C GLU A 162 9.09 -42.56 -16.36
N ASP A 163 8.86 -43.65 -17.09
CA ASP A 163 9.88 -44.67 -17.35
C ASP A 163 11.06 -44.18 -18.20
N TYR A 164 10.86 -43.13 -18.99
CA TYR A 164 11.90 -42.55 -19.85
C TYR A 164 12.71 -41.46 -19.15
N PHE A 165 12.24 -40.96 -18.01
CA PHE A 165 12.88 -39.90 -17.27
C PHE A 165 13.56 -40.43 -16.01
N PHE A 166 14.62 -39.76 -15.57
CA PHE A 166 15.10 -39.99 -14.22
C PHE A 166 14.09 -39.40 -13.22
N SER A 167 13.88 -40.10 -12.10
CA SER A 167 13.07 -39.56 -11.01
C SER A 167 13.69 -38.26 -10.52
N ILE A 168 12.94 -37.17 -10.63
CA ILE A 168 13.41 -35.80 -10.36
C ILE A 168 13.50 -35.54 -8.85
N ILE A 169 12.91 -36.41 -8.03
CA ILE A 169 12.76 -36.21 -6.59
C ILE A 169 13.30 -37.42 -5.85
N ILE A 170 14.55 -37.33 -5.43
CA ILE A 170 15.05 -38.13 -4.30
C ILE A 170 14.85 -37.29 -3.05
N ASN A 171 13.71 -37.48 -2.37
CA ASN A 171 13.45 -36.82 -1.09
C ASN A 171 14.36 -37.42 -0.01
N ALA A 172 15.42 -36.71 0.37
CA ALA A 172 16.29 -37.08 1.48
C ALA A 172 15.66 -36.84 2.88
N SER A 173 14.38 -36.46 2.93
CA SER A 173 13.66 -36.15 4.17
C SER A 173 13.51 -37.36 5.11
N PHE A 174 13.70 -38.59 4.62
CA PHE A 174 13.58 -39.81 5.43
C PHE A 174 14.88 -40.25 6.14
N MET A 175 16.03 -39.60 5.87
CA MET A 175 17.33 -40.08 6.39
C MET A 175 17.83 -39.38 7.65
N LEU A 176 17.16 -38.32 8.12
CA LEU A 176 17.65 -37.50 9.24
C LEU A 176 16.81 -37.56 10.52
N THR A 177 15.80 -38.44 10.59
CA THR A 177 15.06 -38.71 11.84
C THR A 177 15.71 -39.79 12.72
N GLN A 178 16.98 -40.15 12.46
CA GLN A 178 17.73 -41.17 13.23
C GLN A 178 18.99 -40.66 13.97
N PHE A 179 19.10 -39.36 14.24
CA PHE A 179 20.11 -38.84 15.17
C PHE A 179 19.49 -37.95 16.26
#